data_AF-A0A935VQX1-F1
#
_entry.id   AF-A0A935VQX1-F1
#
_cell.length_a   1.000
_cell.length_b   1.000
_cell.length_c   1.000
_cell.angle_alpha   90.00
_cell.angle_beta   90.00
_cell.angle_gamma   90.00
#
_symmetry.space_group_name_H-M   'P 1'
#
loop_
_entity.id
_entity.type
_entity.pdbx_description
1 polymer ?
#
loop_
_entity_poly.entity_id
_entity_poly.type
_entity_poly.pdbx_seq_one_letter_code
_entity_poly.pdbx_strand_id
1 'polypeptide(L)'
;MKYLTLIISNIFIVLSAVNAQNNKKNITKVFTWEIPACEYKGTYDPKNIRPSNLKNTVVFINLTGSILLETSVAVFKPEDMDRLSMHKLDEEYMEKINKYKSMKVISSPYWEKLKDTIIKALEEEYKLKKSQLRLMLIHQYYKTVSFQVIA
;
A
#
# COMPACT_ATOMS: atom_id res chain seq x y z
N MET A 1 54.06 -24.13 2.84
CA MET A 1 52.63 -23.79 2.65
C MET A 1 51.75 -24.81 3.38
N LYS A 2 51.64 -24.68 4.71
CA LYS A 2 50.89 -25.61 5.59
C LYS A 2 49.44 -25.15 5.88
N TYR A 3 48.97 -24.09 5.22
CA TYR A 3 47.65 -23.49 5.43
C TYR A 3 46.58 -23.97 4.44
N LEU A 4 46.95 -24.66 3.36
CA LEU A 4 45.99 -25.10 2.33
C LEU A 4 45.28 -26.43 2.68
N THR A 5 45.85 -27.23 3.58
CA THR A 5 45.29 -28.53 4.00
C THR A 5 44.26 -28.42 5.13
N LEU A 6 44.15 -27.28 5.81
CA LEU A 6 43.22 -27.10 6.94
C LEU A 6 41.81 -26.64 6.54
N ILE A 7 41.61 -26.14 5.33
CA ILE A 7 40.31 -25.67 4.85
C ILE A 7 39.46 -26.82 4.27
N ILE A 8 40.10 -27.85 3.72
CA ILE A 8 39.42 -28.97 3.05
C ILE A 8 38.77 -29.94 4.08
N SER A 9 39.26 -29.97 5.32
CA SER A 9 38.72 -30.85 6.38
C SER A 9 37.38 -30.36 6.97
N ASN A 10 37.10 -29.05 6.92
CA ASN A 10 35.87 -28.49 7.53
C ASN A 10 34.67 -28.38 6.57
N ILE A 11 34.83 -28.73 5.29
CA ILE A 11 33.72 -28.74 4.34
C ILE A 11 32.93 -30.07 4.39
N PHE A 12 33.51 -31.15 4.92
CA PHE A 12 32.91 -32.48 4.89
C PHE A 12 31.92 -32.82 6.02
N ILE A 13 31.81 -32.01 7.08
CA ILE A 13 30.94 -32.33 8.24
C ILE A 13 29.55 -31.65 8.16
N VAL A 14 29.35 -30.67 7.27
CA VAL A 14 28.05 -29.99 7.15
C VAL A 14 27.10 -30.66 6.13
N LEU A 15 27.56 -31.69 5.40
CA LEU A 15 26.82 -32.24 4.26
C LEU A 15 25.91 -33.46 4.54
N SER A 16 25.80 -33.97 5.77
CA SER A 16 25.01 -35.19 6.05
C SER A 16 23.83 -35.02 7.02
N ALA A 17 23.44 -33.79 7.37
CA ALA A 17 22.28 -33.53 8.23
C ALA A 17 21.07 -32.85 7.56
N VAL A 18 20.87 -33.03 6.24
CA VAL A 18 19.62 -32.68 5.56
C VAL A 18 19.04 -33.90 4.84
N ASN A 19 18.88 -35.00 5.58
CA ASN A 19 17.98 -36.08 5.20
C ASN A 19 16.65 -35.92 5.95
N ALA A 20 15.84 -35.01 5.42
CA ALA A 20 14.39 -35.04 5.59
C ALA A 20 13.78 -34.45 4.31
N GLN A 21 13.90 -35.19 3.21
CA GLN A 21 13.01 -35.03 2.07
C GLN A 21 11.59 -35.39 2.54
N ASN A 22 10.92 -34.39 3.13
CA ASN A 22 9.47 -34.39 3.30
C ASN A 22 8.86 -34.39 1.91
N ASN A 23 8.61 -35.58 1.38
CA ASN A 23 7.89 -35.79 0.12
C ASN A 23 6.40 -35.53 0.36
N LYS A 24 6.07 -34.28 0.74
CA LYS A 24 4.69 -33.81 0.84
C LYS A 24 4.26 -33.56 -0.60
N LYS A 25 3.42 -34.44 -1.15
CA LYS A 25 2.72 -34.20 -2.42
C LYS A 25 1.92 -32.91 -2.26
N ASN A 26 2.51 -31.79 -2.67
CA ASN A 26 1.86 -30.48 -2.58
C ASN A 26 0.73 -30.49 -3.59
N ILE A 27 -0.51 -30.51 -3.09
CA ILE A 27 -1.70 -30.35 -3.91
C ILE A 27 -1.68 -28.90 -4.39
N THR A 28 -1.15 -28.66 -5.58
CA THR A 28 -1.14 -27.32 -6.18
C THR A 28 -2.49 -27.07 -6.83
N LYS A 29 -3.02 -25.85 -6.64
CA LYS A 29 -4.21 -25.35 -7.34
C LYS A 29 -3.81 -24.22 -8.26
N VAL A 30 -4.56 -24.03 -9.34
CA VAL A 30 -4.38 -22.91 -10.27
C VAL A 30 -5.25 -21.75 -9.80
N PHE A 31 -4.66 -20.57 -9.74
CA PHE A 31 -5.35 -19.29 -9.56
C PHE A 31 -5.19 -18.49 -10.85
N THR A 32 -6.27 -17.87 -11.31
CA THR A 32 -6.32 -17.04 -12.51
C THR A 32 -6.72 -15.64 -12.10
N TRP A 33 -6.06 -14.64 -12.66
CA TRP A 33 -6.42 -13.23 -12.46
C TRP A 33 -6.21 -12.44 -13.74
N GLU A 34 -6.93 -11.34 -13.82
CA GLU A 34 -6.93 -10.47 -14.98
C GLU A 34 -6.48 -9.07 -14.57
N ILE A 35 -5.73 -8.45 -15.45
CA ILE A 35 -5.57 -6.99 -15.52
C ILE A 35 -6.13 -6.54 -16.87
N PRO A 36 -6.44 -5.24 -17.09
CA PRO A 36 -6.91 -4.79 -18.38
C PRO A 36 -6.01 -5.30 -19.52
N ALA A 37 -6.62 -6.05 -20.44
CA ALA A 37 -6.00 -6.69 -21.61
C ALA A 37 -5.16 -7.97 -21.41
N CYS A 38 -4.96 -8.50 -20.18
CA CYS A 38 -4.15 -9.71 -19.96
C CYS A 38 -4.74 -10.66 -18.90
N GLU A 39 -4.85 -11.95 -19.23
CA GLU A 39 -5.13 -13.04 -18.29
C GLU A 39 -3.81 -13.69 -17.82
N TYR A 40 -3.66 -13.87 -16.52
CA TYR A 40 -2.51 -14.54 -15.90
C TYR A 40 -2.97 -15.74 -15.10
N LYS A 41 -2.12 -16.78 -15.08
CA LYS A 41 -2.33 -18.00 -14.29
C LYS A 41 -1.10 -18.28 -13.44
N GLY A 42 -1.33 -18.70 -12.21
CA GLY A 42 -0.29 -19.09 -11.27
C GLY A 42 -0.73 -20.28 -10.44
N THR A 43 0.21 -21.09 -9.97
CA THR A 43 -0.06 -22.21 -9.07
C THR A 43 0.20 -21.81 -7.61
N TYR A 44 -0.60 -22.33 -6.68
CA TYR A 44 -0.45 -22.07 -5.25
C TYR A 44 -0.76 -23.31 -4.41
N ASP A 45 -0.21 -23.35 -3.20
CA ASP A 45 -0.55 -24.37 -2.19
C ASP A 45 -1.72 -23.87 -1.32
N PRO A 46 -2.91 -24.51 -1.41
CA PRO A 46 -4.09 -24.11 -0.65
C PRO A 46 -3.96 -24.38 0.86
N LYS A 47 -2.96 -25.15 1.31
CA LYS A 47 -2.66 -25.32 2.74
C LYS A 47 -2.03 -24.07 3.34
N ASN A 48 -1.25 -23.34 2.54
CA ASN A 48 -0.51 -22.17 3.01
C ASN A 48 -1.19 -20.86 2.61
N ILE A 49 -1.85 -20.82 1.45
CA ILE A 49 -2.44 -19.59 0.90
C ILE A 49 -3.95 -19.79 0.71
N ARG A 50 -4.73 -18.94 1.36
CA ARG A 50 -6.18 -18.87 1.13
C ARG A 50 -6.46 -18.20 -0.23
N PRO A 51 -7.36 -18.74 -1.07
CA PRO A 51 -7.72 -18.14 -2.35
C PRO A 51 -8.23 -16.70 -2.22
N SER A 52 -8.92 -16.39 -1.12
CA SER A 52 -9.38 -15.03 -0.81
C SER A 52 -8.22 -14.04 -0.70
N ASN A 53 -7.07 -14.46 -0.16
CA ASN A 53 -5.92 -13.58 0.01
C ASN A 53 -5.24 -13.29 -1.33
N LEU A 54 -5.22 -14.26 -2.25
CA LEU A 54 -4.77 -14.05 -3.63
C LEU A 54 -5.64 -13.03 -4.35
N LYS A 55 -6.98 -13.21 -4.29
CA LYS A 55 -7.93 -12.27 -4.87
C LYS A 55 -7.77 -10.86 -4.29
N ASN A 56 -7.65 -10.75 -2.97
CA ASN A 56 -7.43 -9.47 -2.30
C ASN A 56 -6.09 -8.84 -2.67
N THR A 57 -5.02 -9.62 -2.87
CA THR A 57 -3.73 -9.11 -3.33
C THR A 57 -3.83 -8.56 -4.75
N VAL A 58 -4.57 -9.19 -5.66
CA VAL A 58 -4.82 -8.63 -7.00
C VAL A 58 -5.56 -7.29 -6.91
N VAL A 59 -6.62 -7.24 -6.09
CA VAL A 59 -7.36 -5.99 -5.84
C VAL A 59 -6.44 -4.93 -5.23
N PHE A 60 -5.60 -5.31 -4.27
CA PHE A 60 -4.62 -4.43 -3.64
C PHE A 60 -3.67 -3.81 -4.68
N ILE A 61 -3.10 -4.63 -5.57
CA ILE A 61 -2.22 -4.18 -6.66
C ILE A 61 -2.95 -3.15 -7.54
N ASN A 62 -4.18 -3.45 -7.97
CA ASN A 62 -4.95 -2.54 -8.82
C ASN A 62 -5.24 -1.19 -8.14
N LEU A 63 -5.44 -1.20 -6.82
CA LEU A 63 -5.68 0.01 -6.04
C LEU A 63 -4.41 0.82 -5.74
N THR A 64 -3.22 0.25 -5.88
CA THR A 64 -1.97 1.00 -5.62
C THR A 64 -1.82 2.21 -6.54
N GLY A 65 -2.34 2.15 -7.76
CA GLY A 65 -2.36 3.28 -8.69
C GLY A 65 -3.36 4.39 -8.31
N SER A 66 -4.27 4.13 -7.38
CA SER A 66 -5.32 5.06 -6.91
C SER A 66 -5.15 5.41 -5.43
N ILE A 67 -3.91 5.36 -4.93
CA ILE A 67 -3.58 5.68 -3.54
C ILE A 67 -3.87 7.14 -3.19
N LEU A 68 -3.70 8.05 -4.15
CA LEU A 68 -3.75 9.49 -3.90
C LEU A 68 -5.15 9.94 -3.52
N LEU A 69 -5.25 10.91 -2.63
CA LEU A 69 -6.50 11.60 -2.32
C LEU A 69 -6.91 12.47 -3.52
N GLU A 70 -8.19 12.51 -3.84
CA GLU A 70 -8.77 13.24 -4.97
C GLU A 70 -9.29 14.61 -4.55
N THR A 71 -9.61 14.77 -3.26
CA THR A 71 -10.08 16.05 -2.73
C THR A 71 -9.08 17.16 -3.03
N SER A 72 -9.57 18.19 -3.73
CA SER A 72 -8.79 19.38 -4.06
C SER A 72 -8.55 20.23 -2.82
N VAL A 73 -7.34 20.74 -2.68
CA VAL A 73 -6.90 21.61 -1.57
C VAL A 73 -6.39 22.96 -2.04
N ALA A 74 -6.49 23.23 -3.34
CA ALA A 74 -6.10 24.48 -3.94
C ALA A 74 -7.14 24.89 -4.98
N VAL A 75 -7.32 26.20 -5.11
CA VAL A 75 -8.14 26.80 -6.15
C VAL A 75 -7.40 28.00 -6.72
N PHE A 76 -7.56 28.23 -8.01
CA PHE A 76 -6.88 29.32 -8.71
C PHE A 76 -7.72 30.60 -8.74
N LYS A 77 -9.04 30.46 -8.56
CA LYS A 77 -9.99 31.55 -8.62
C LYS A 77 -10.78 31.66 -7.31
N PRO A 78 -11.11 32.88 -6.85
CA PRO A 78 -11.93 33.07 -5.66
C PRO A 78 -13.31 32.40 -5.73
N GLU A 79 -13.89 32.29 -6.93
CA GLU A 79 -15.23 31.70 -7.10
C GLU A 79 -15.24 30.18 -6.88
N ASP A 80 -14.08 29.53 -6.99
CA ASP A 80 -13.94 28.08 -6.77
C ASP A 80 -13.79 27.73 -5.27
N MET A 81 -13.73 28.71 -4.36
CA MET A 81 -13.45 28.46 -2.93
C MET A 81 -14.49 27.56 -2.26
N ASP A 82 -15.75 27.58 -2.71
CA ASP A 82 -16.81 26.70 -2.18
C ASP A 82 -16.54 25.21 -2.45
N ARG A 83 -15.60 24.90 -3.36
CA ARG A 83 -15.17 23.53 -3.67
C ARG A 83 -14.19 22.99 -2.64
N LEU A 84 -13.57 23.86 -1.83
CA LEU A 84 -12.67 23.48 -0.74
C LEU A 84 -13.49 22.96 0.45
N SER A 85 -13.27 21.72 0.86
CA SER A 85 -14.03 21.10 1.94
C SER A 85 -13.16 20.21 2.82
N MET A 86 -13.04 20.58 4.10
CA MET A 86 -12.33 19.79 5.09
C MET A 86 -13.04 18.46 5.34
N HIS A 87 -14.37 18.49 5.33
CA HIS A 87 -15.20 17.30 5.54
C HIS A 87 -14.96 16.26 4.45
N LYS A 88 -14.98 16.66 3.16
CA LYS A 88 -14.73 15.74 2.05
C LYS A 88 -13.34 15.10 2.14
N LEU A 89 -12.32 15.88 2.50
CA LEU A 89 -10.96 15.37 2.69
C LEU A 89 -10.90 14.33 3.83
N ASP A 90 -11.54 14.64 4.96
CA ASP A 90 -11.57 13.76 6.14
C ASP A 90 -12.34 12.45 5.83
N GLU A 91 -13.49 12.52 5.16
CA GLU A 91 -14.26 11.35 4.72
C GLU A 91 -13.48 10.47 3.75
N GLU A 92 -12.89 11.07 2.71
CA GLU A 92 -12.13 10.34 1.70
C GLU A 92 -10.93 9.61 2.31
N TYR A 93 -10.19 10.30 3.19
CA TYR A 93 -9.09 9.69 3.92
C TYR A 93 -9.56 8.52 4.78
N MET A 94 -10.65 8.69 5.53
CA MET A 94 -11.21 7.63 6.38
C MET A 94 -11.70 6.42 5.57
N GLU A 95 -12.28 6.64 4.40
CA GLU A 95 -12.67 5.54 3.51
C GLU A 95 -11.45 4.77 3.02
N LYS A 96 -10.47 5.48 2.44
CA LYS A 96 -9.26 4.85 1.86
C LYS A 96 -8.42 4.15 2.92
N ILE A 97 -8.18 4.77 4.07
CA ILE A 97 -7.37 4.17 5.14
C ILE A 97 -8.01 2.91 5.70
N ASN A 98 -9.34 2.90 5.88
CA ASN A 98 -10.06 1.73 6.37
C ASN A 98 -10.06 0.60 5.34
N LYS A 99 -10.19 0.94 4.05
CA LYS A 99 -10.09 -0.02 2.94
C LYS A 99 -8.72 -0.70 2.91
N TYR A 100 -7.63 0.05 2.99
CA TYR A 100 -6.29 -0.56 3.02
C TYR A 100 -6.04 -1.36 4.31
N LYS A 101 -6.40 -0.83 5.49
CA LYS A 101 -6.19 -1.52 6.78
C LYS A 101 -6.93 -2.85 6.87
N SER A 102 -8.19 -2.90 6.42
CA SER A 102 -9.02 -4.11 6.46
C SER A 102 -8.64 -5.17 5.42
N MET A 103 -7.91 -4.80 4.36
CA MET A 103 -7.55 -5.70 3.27
C MET A 103 -6.57 -6.79 3.72
N LYS A 104 -6.95 -8.05 3.51
CA LYS A 104 -6.10 -9.22 3.79
C LYS A 104 -5.36 -9.65 2.53
N VAL A 105 -4.11 -9.22 2.42
CA VAL A 105 -3.19 -9.65 1.36
C VAL A 105 -2.54 -11.00 1.73
N ILE A 106 -1.82 -11.59 0.79
CA ILE A 106 -0.92 -12.73 1.06
C ILE A 106 0.00 -12.36 2.22
N SER A 107 0.06 -13.20 3.25
CA SER A 107 0.98 -13.00 4.38
C SER A 107 2.38 -13.38 3.95
N SER A 108 3.11 -12.38 3.46
CA SER A 108 4.54 -12.46 3.20
C SER A 108 5.18 -11.12 3.55
N PRO A 109 6.47 -11.11 3.92
CA PRO A 109 7.16 -9.88 4.31
C PRO A 109 7.10 -8.78 3.23
N TYR A 110 7.05 -9.17 1.95
CA TYR A 110 6.93 -8.24 0.84
C TYR A 110 5.58 -7.52 0.84
N TRP A 111 4.48 -8.27 0.88
CA TRP A 111 3.12 -7.72 0.79
C TRP A 111 2.73 -6.91 2.02
N GLU A 112 3.17 -7.36 3.19
CA GLU A 112 2.97 -6.64 4.46
C GLU A 112 3.71 -5.30 4.43
N LYS A 113 4.99 -5.30 4.04
CA LYS A 113 5.77 -4.05 3.90
C LYS A 113 5.20 -3.09 2.87
N LEU A 114 4.71 -3.59 1.73
CA LEU A 114 4.09 -2.76 0.70
C LEU A 114 2.80 -2.12 1.22
N LYS A 115 1.96 -2.90 1.92
CA LYS A 115 0.74 -2.39 2.57
C LYS A 115 1.06 -1.28 3.58
N ASP A 116 2.07 -1.48 4.43
CA ASP A 116 2.47 -0.48 5.41
C ASP A 116 3.00 0.80 4.75
N THR A 117 3.76 0.66 3.66
CA THR A 117 4.28 1.80 2.90
C THR A 117 3.14 2.62 2.28
N ILE A 118 2.13 1.96 1.72
CA ILE A 118 0.94 2.61 1.15
C ILE A 118 0.13 3.32 2.22
N ILE A 119 -0.11 2.66 3.37
CA ILE A 119 -0.80 3.27 4.50
C ILE A 119 -0.08 4.53 4.96
N LYS A 120 1.25 4.47 5.12
CA LYS A 120 2.06 5.61 5.53
C LYS A 120 2.00 6.76 4.50
N ALA A 121 2.10 6.46 3.21
CA ALA A 121 2.01 7.47 2.16
C ALA A 121 0.65 8.19 2.17
N LEU A 122 -0.45 7.45 2.34
CA LEU A 122 -1.79 8.02 2.45
C LEU A 122 -1.93 8.92 3.68
N GLU A 123 -1.36 8.52 4.83
CA GLU A 123 -1.35 9.33 6.05
C GLU A 123 -0.54 10.63 5.89
N GLU A 124 0.60 10.57 5.20
CA GLU A 124 1.45 11.73 4.91
C GLU A 124 0.77 12.71 3.94
N GLU A 125 0.17 12.20 2.86
CA GLU A 125 -0.59 13.03 1.92
C GLU A 125 -1.76 13.73 2.62
N TYR A 126 -2.53 13.00 3.44
CA TYR A 126 -3.63 13.57 4.21
C TYR A 126 -3.18 14.72 5.10
N LYS A 127 -2.09 14.55 5.85
CA LYS A 127 -1.54 15.61 6.72
C LYS A 127 -1.13 16.84 5.92
N LEU A 128 -0.49 16.64 4.77
CA LEU A 128 -0.09 17.73 3.88
C LEU A 128 -1.32 18.48 3.35
N LYS A 129 -2.27 17.75 2.76
CA LYS A 129 -3.52 18.31 2.21
C LYS A 129 -4.33 19.06 3.26
N LYS A 130 -4.47 18.50 4.45
CA LYS A 130 -5.17 19.14 5.58
C LYS A 130 -4.53 20.46 5.98
N SER A 131 -3.20 20.53 5.98
CA SER A 131 -2.46 21.75 6.31
C SER A 131 -2.63 22.82 5.23
N GLN A 132 -2.56 22.43 3.95
CA GLN A 132 -2.79 23.33 2.82
C GLN A 132 -4.21 23.91 2.82
N LEU A 133 -5.21 23.05 3.05
CA LEU A 133 -6.61 23.45 3.10
C LEU A 133 -6.88 24.43 4.24
N ARG A 134 -6.30 24.19 5.44
CA ARG A 134 -6.38 25.14 6.56
C ARG A 134 -5.81 26.51 6.20
N LEU A 135 -4.64 26.54 5.56
CA LEU A 135 -4.01 27.78 5.14
C LEU A 135 -4.90 28.57 4.17
N MET A 136 -5.48 27.89 3.17
CA MET A 136 -6.36 28.53 2.17
C MET A 136 -7.62 29.14 2.82
N LEU A 137 -8.27 28.40 3.71
CA LEU A 137 -9.48 28.85 4.41
C LEU A 137 -9.18 30.04 5.33
N ILE A 138 -8.04 30.03 6.03
CA ILE A 138 -7.62 31.16 6.88
C ILE A 138 -7.31 32.39 6.03
N HIS A 139 -6.56 32.23 4.93
CA HIS A 139 -6.24 33.34 4.03
C HIS A 139 -7.51 34.00 3.48
N GLN A 140 -8.53 33.21 3.15
CA GLN A 140 -9.83 33.72 2.72
C GLN A 140 -10.54 34.54 3.80
N TYR A 141 -10.57 34.02 5.03
CA TYR A 141 -11.20 34.71 6.15
C TYR A 141 -10.61 36.11 6.33
N TYR A 142 -9.28 36.23 6.34
CA TYR A 142 -8.62 37.52 6.50
C TYR A 142 -8.81 38.47 5.32
N LYS A 143 -8.89 37.96 4.07
CA LYS A 143 -9.27 38.80 2.91
C LYS A 143 -10.69 39.33 3.04
N THR A 144 -11.65 38.50 3.43
CA THR A 144 -13.05 38.90 3.48
C THR A 144 -13.28 39.96 4.56
N VAL A 145 -12.67 39.77 5.74
CA VAL A 145 -12.79 40.71 6.86
C VAL A 145 -12.09 42.05 6.56
N SER A 146 -10.91 42.05 5.93
CA SER A 146 -10.20 43.31 5.63
C SER A 146 -10.92 44.17 4.59
N PHE A 147 -11.61 43.57 3.63
CA PHE A 147 -12.45 44.30 2.66
C PHE A 147 -13.70 44.91 3.29
N GLN A 148 -14.30 44.25 4.30
CA GLN A 148 -15.49 44.78 5.00
C GLN A 148 -15.18 45.92 5.97
N VAL A 149 -13.93 46.07 6.41
CA VAL A 149 -13.51 47.16 7.32
C VAL A 149 -13.16 48.45 6.55
N ILE A 150 -12.98 48.37 5.23
CA ILE A 150 -12.57 49.49 4.38
C ILE A 150 -13.73 50.02 3.50
N ALA A 151 -14.88 49.33 3.51
CA ALA A 151 -16.11 49.73 2.80
C ALA A 151 -17.13 50.36 3.75
#